data_AF-A0A2S6Q3E3-F1
#
_entry.id   AF-A0A2S6Q3E3-F1
#
_cell.length_a   1.000
_cell.length_b   1.000
_cell.length_c   1.000
_cell.angle_alpha   90.00
_cell.angle_beta   90.00
_cell.angle_gamma   90.00
#
_symmetry.space_group_name_H-M   'P 1'
#
loop_
_entity.id
_entity.type
_entity.pdbx_description
1 polymer ?
#
loop_
_entity_poly.entity_id
_entity_poly.type
_entity_poly.pdbx_seq_one_letter_code
_entity_poly.pdbx_strand_id
1 'polypeptide(L)'
;MEISQSQSQKKRIGNNFYTESIIKGAYPLTPSHTQLLKSLYPNQESFIDEIAGALTKDGIVIQATLLAHFVVLRDLFMNKRYGAYAREGLPVSEVKFSFVNVTNAGTLVRYETVEQQMIRRSFLTFNMRSANAKHVKILLAKYDMAMATMGDCGCCIVPVAQLEQLESNALYRDQNIIRSRMNAQAIETLEVEVEELSTIQADIHEDDIRCMKQLRNVIASFASIDEQNGIELPESQREFENAVKNLKKAYSKPI
;
A
#
# COMPACT_ATOMS: atom_id res chain seq x y z
N MET A 1 37.09 32.78 -7.16
CA MET A 1 35.83 32.37 -7.84
C MET A 1 35.42 31.07 -7.15
N GLU A 2 34.77 31.19 -5.99
CA GLU A 2 34.45 30.06 -5.12
C GLU A 2 32.95 29.84 -5.16
N ILE A 3 32.55 28.66 -5.64
CA ILE A 3 31.16 28.25 -5.79
C ILE A 3 30.67 27.80 -4.42
N SER A 4 29.84 28.64 -3.82
CA SER A 4 29.00 28.36 -2.66
C SER A 4 28.11 27.14 -2.93
N GLN A 5 28.35 26.04 -2.21
CA GLN A 5 27.39 24.95 -2.10
C GLN A 5 26.42 25.28 -0.97
N SER A 6 25.24 25.81 -1.33
CA SER A 6 24.14 25.96 -0.38
C SER A 6 23.58 24.58 -0.05
N GLN A 7 23.98 24.01 1.09
CA GLN A 7 23.23 22.93 1.72
C GLN A 7 21.90 23.52 2.23
N SER A 8 20.81 23.24 1.53
CA SER A 8 19.47 23.48 2.04
C SER A 8 19.20 22.50 3.19
N GLN A 9 19.58 22.91 4.41
CA GLN A 9 19.11 22.28 5.64
C GLN A 9 17.59 22.48 5.73
N LYS A 10 16.81 21.51 5.25
CA LYS A 10 15.40 21.39 5.61
C LYS A 10 15.35 20.98 7.08
N LYS A 11 15.14 21.97 7.94
CA LYS A 11 14.92 21.85 9.38
C LYS A 11 13.71 20.93 9.60
N ARG A 12 13.95 19.71 10.09
CA ARG A 12 12.92 18.77 10.56
C ARG A 12 12.17 19.44 11.71
N ILE A 13 10.91 19.77 11.51
CA ILE A 13 9.99 20.12 12.59
C ILE A 13 9.19 18.85 12.85
N GLY A 14 9.48 18.21 13.99
CA GLY A 14 8.65 17.16 14.54
C GLY A 14 7.32 17.74 15.00
N ASN A 15 6.26 17.20 14.44
CA ASN A 15 5.00 16.87 15.09
C ASN A 15 4.12 16.30 13.98
N ASN A 16 4.25 14.98 13.75
CA ASN A 16 3.30 14.23 12.93
C ASN A 16 2.00 14.12 13.72
N PHE A 17 1.26 15.22 13.80
CA PHE A 17 -0.19 15.09 13.76
C PHE A 17 -0.49 14.32 12.48
N TYR A 18 -1.25 13.22 12.59
CA TYR A 18 -1.84 12.58 11.43
C TYR A 18 -2.63 13.67 10.69
N THR A 19 -2.00 14.32 9.72
CA THR A 19 -2.74 15.00 8.67
C THR A 19 -3.41 13.86 7.94
N GLU A 20 -4.68 13.63 8.24
CA GLU A 20 -5.57 12.96 7.31
C GLU A 20 -5.67 13.87 6.08
N SER A 21 -4.60 13.86 5.30
CA SER A 21 -4.62 14.27 3.91
C SER A 21 -5.77 13.51 3.27
N ILE A 22 -6.62 14.22 2.55
CA ILE A 22 -7.65 13.59 1.75
C ILE A 22 -6.94 12.68 0.78
N ILE A 23 -7.11 11.39 0.98
CA ILE A 23 -6.40 10.42 0.19
C ILE A 23 -7.19 10.21 -1.11
N LYS A 24 -6.97 11.08 -2.10
CA LYS A 24 -7.55 10.95 -3.44
C LYS A 24 -7.21 9.57 -4.01
N GLY A 25 -8.17 8.90 -4.65
CA GLY A 25 -8.03 7.51 -5.10
C GLY A 25 -8.31 6.44 -4.04
N ALA A 26 -8.65 6.82 -2.79
CA ALA A 26 -9.10 5.91 -1.73
C ALA A 26 -10.64 5.90 -1.55
N TYR A 27 -11.38 6.40 -2.53
CA TYR A 27 -12.84 6.45 -2.49
C TYR A 27 -13.46 5.06 -2.60
N PRO A 28 -14.76 4.92 -2.24
CA PRO A 28 -15.56 3.75 -2.53
C PRO A 28 -15.29 3.16 -3.92
N LEU A 29 -15.16 1.84 -3.99
CA LEU A 29 -15.05 1.14 -5.26
C LEU A 29 -16.31 1.42 -6.11
N THR A 30 -16.11 1.79 -7.38
CA THR A 30 -17.19 2.10 -8.33
C THR A 30 -16.98 1.30 -9.64
N PRO A 31 -18.00 1.21 -10.50
CA PRO A 31 -17.84 0.64 -11.84
C PRO A 31 -16.74 1.32 -12.66
N SER A 32 -16.58 2.65 -12.54
CA SER A 32 -15.55 3.41 -13.25
C SER A 32 -14.12 3.00 -12.86
N HIS A 33 -13.89 2.73 -11.57
CA HIS A 33 -12.61 2.18 -11.09
C HIS A 33 -12.30 0.81 -11.69
N THR A 34 -13.32 -0.05 -11.75
CA THR A 34 -13.22 -1.40 -12.32
C THR A 34 -12.90 -1.31 -13.82
N GLN A 35 -13.59 -0.44 -14.55
CA GLN A 35 -13.37 -0.23 -15.99
C GLN A 35 -11.97 0.30 -16.31
N LEU A 36 -11.46 1.23 -15.50
CA LEU A 36 -10.07 1.69 -15.63
C LEU A 36 -9.07 0.56 -15.41
N LEU A 37 -9.25 -0.25 -14.37
CA LEU A 37 -8.34 -1.37 -14.13
C LEU A 37 -8.34 -2.37 -15.28
N LYS A 38 -9.49 -2.63 -15.89
CA LYS A 38 -9.60 -3.49 -17.07
C LYS A 38 -8.83 -2.92 -18.25
N SER A 39 -8.89 -1.60 -18.48
CA SER A 39 -8.11 -0.98 -19.57
C SER A 39 -6.60 -0.99 -19.31
N LEU A 40 -6.18 -0.88 -18.05
CA LEU A 40 -4.77 -0.96 -17.66
C LEU A 40 -4.23 -2.40 -17.63
N TYR A 41 -5.08 -3.39 -17.34
CA TYR A 41 -4.74 -4.81 -17.21
C TYR A 41 -5.70 -5.71 -18.02
N PRO A 42 -5.68 -5.63 -19.37
CA PRO A 42 -6.65 -6.33 -20.22
C PRO A 42 -6.58 -7.86 -20.13
N ASN A 43 -5.42 -8.42 -19.76
CA ASN A 43 -5.27 -9.87 -19.56
C ASN A 43 -5.87 -10.35 -18.22
N GLN A 44 -6.49 -9.45 -17.45
CA GLN A 44 -7.02 -9.73 -16.12
C GLN A 44 -8.51 -9.36 -15.98
N GLU A 45 -9.22 -9.05 -17.06
CA GLU A 45 -10.58 -8.52 -16.98
C GLU A 45 -11.55 -9.38 -16.16
N SER A 46 -11.58 -10.69 -16.39
CA SER A 46 -12.43 -11.62 -15.63
C SER A 46 -12.06 -11.64 -14.15
N PHE A 47 -10.76 -11.65 -13.84
CA PHE A 47 -10.30 -11.61 -12.45
C PHE A 47 -10.72 -10.31 -11.76
N ILE A 48 -10.59 -9.17 -12.46
CA ILE A 48 -10.94 -7.84 -11.93
C ILE A 48 -12.43 -7.79 -11.53
N ASP A 49 -13.33 -8.31 -12.37
CA ASP A 49 -14.76 -8.38 -12.03
C ASP A 49 -15.02 -9.31 -10.85
N GLU A 50 -14.43 -10.51 -10.87
CA GLU A 50 -14.67 -11.48 -9.82
C GLU A 50 -14.12 -11.01 -8.47
N ILE A 51 -12.95 -10.39 -8.43
CA ILE A 51 -12.34 -9.90 -7.18
C ILE A 51 -13.07 -8.66 -6.67
N ALA A 52 -13.53 -7.76 -7.54
CA ALA A 52 -14.43 -6.67 -7.15
C ALA A 52 -15.73 -7.21 -6.52
N GLY A 53 -16.31 -8.25 -7.12
CA GLY A 53 -17.48 -8.94 -6.57
C GLY A 53 -17.19 -9.62 -5.23
N ALA A 54 -16.05 -10.30 -5.09
CA ALA A 54 -15.65 -10.97 -3.86
C ALA A 54 -15.40 -9.98 -2.71
N LEU A 55 -14.83 -8.81 -3.00
CA LEU A 55 -14.55 -7.76 -2.03
C LEU A 55 -15.82 -7.05 -1.51
N THR A 56 -16.86 -6.98 -2.33
CA THR A 56 -18.11 -6.26 -2.03
C THR A 56 -19.28 -7.17 -1.64
N LYS A 57 -19.09 -8.49 -1.70
CA LYS A 57 -20.16 -9.51 -1.56
C LYS A 57 -21.01 -9.39 -0.30
N ASP A 58 -20.44 -8.94 0.81
CA ASP A 58 -21.17 -8.79 2.07
C ASP A 58 -21.87 -7.42 2.20
N GLY A 59 -22.02 -6.68 1.10
CA GLY A 59 -22.70 -5.37 1.04
C GLY A 59 -21.87 -4.21 1.59
N ILE A 60 -20.54 -4.39 1.68
CA ILE A 60 -19.63 -3.41 2.29
C ILE A 60 -19.03 -2.53 1.21
N VAL A 61 -18.99 -1.23 1.50
CA VAL A 61 -18.26 -0.26 0.71
C VAL A 61 -16.76 -0.39 1.00
N ILE A 62 -16.03 -1.05 0.10
CA ILE A 62 -14.56 -1.13 0.14
C ILE A 62 -13.94 0.02 -0.66
N GLN A 63 -12.71 0.42 -0.32
CA GLN A 63 -12.00 1.46 -1.07
C GLN A 63 -11.40 0.88 -2.37
N ALA A 64 -11.35 1.68 -3.43
CA ALA A 64 -10.82 1.29 -4.73
C ALA A 64 -9.35 0.84 -4.66
N THR A 65 -8.56 1.40 -3.75
CA THR A 65 -7.16 1.01 -3.50
C THR A 65 -6.98 -0.46 -3.13
N LEU A 66 -7.97 -1.08 -2.46
CA LEU A 66 -7.91 -2.51 -2.15
C LEU A 66 -8.05 -3.36 -3.41
N LEU A 67 -8.90 -2.95 -4.35
CA LEU A 67 -8.99 -3.60 -5.65
C LEU A 67 -7.68 -3.46 -6.43
N ALA A 68 -7.10 -2.25 -6.48
CA ALA A 68 -5.79 -2.03 -7.11
C ALA A 68 -4.70 -2.94 -6.52
N HIS A 69 -4.69 -3.10 -5.20
CA HIS A 69 -3.77 -4.00 -4.52
C HIS A 69 -3.84 -5.44 -5.06
N PHE A 70 -5.03 -6.05 -5.14
CA PHE A 70 -5.16 -7.43 -5.64
C PHE A 70 -4.84 -7.57 -7.13
N VAL A 71 -5.18 -6.57 -7.94
CA VAL A 71 -4.91 -6.58 -9.39
C VAL A 71 -3.41 -6.47 -9.68
N VAL A 72 -2.72 -5.54 -9.01
CA VAL A 72 -1.26 -5.40 -9.12
C VAL A 72 -0.56 -6.66 -8.59
N LEU A 73 -1.03 -7.20 -7.46
CA LEU A 73 -0.45 -8.40 -6.87
C LEU A 73 -0.53 -9.60 -7.83
N ARG A 74 -1.68 -9.80 -8.49
CA ARG A 74 -1.84 -10.82 -9.54
C ARG A 74 -0.99 -10.53 -10.78
N ASP A 75 -0.87 -9.26 -11.19
CA ASP A 75 0.00 -8.88 -12.31
C ASP A 75 1.46 -9.30 -12.06
N LEU A 76 1.98 -9.00 -10.88
CA LEU A 76 3.32 -9.40 -10.47
C LEU A 76 3.50 -10.92 -10.54
N PHE A 77 2.51 -11.67 -10.04
CA PHE A 77 2.54 -13.13 -10.01
C PHE A 77 2.53 -13.75 -11.41
N MET A 78 1.64 -13.28 -12.29
CA MET A 78 1.56 -13.71 -13.69
C MET A 78 2.85 -13.40 -14.47
N ASN A 79 3.56 -12.33 -14.09
CA ASN A 79 4.80 -11.89 -14.71
C ASN A 79 6.07 -12.39 -13.98
N LYS A 80 5.94 -13.38 -13.08
CA LYS A 80 7.05 -14.01 -12.34
C LYS A 80 7.91 -13.02 -11.54
N ARG A 81 7.28 -11.99 -10.97
CA ARG A 81 7.90 -10.98 -10.10
C ARG A 81 7.74 -11.42 -8.65
N TYR A 82 8.68 -12.25 -8.20
CA TYR A 82 8.59 -12.97 -6.92
C TYR A 82 9.45 -12.36 -5.79
N GLY A 83 10.04 -11.18 -6.01
CA GLY A 83 10.72 -10.46 -4.94
C GLY A 83 11.85 -11.26 -4.27
N ALA A 84 11.98 -11.07 -2.96
CA ALA A 84 13.01 -11.74 -2.17
C ALA A 84 12.82 -13.26 -2.07
N TYR A 85 11.57 -13.75 -2.12
CA TYR A 85 11.22 -15.16 -2.01
C TYR A 85 11.64 -16.00 -3.23
N ALA A 86 11.88 -15.36 -4.38
CA ALA A 86 12.46 -16.02 -5.55
C ALA A 86 13.78 -16.74 -5.21
N ARG A 87 14.59 -16.15 -4.33
CA ARG A 87 15.89 -16.70 -3.88
C ARG A 87 15.72 -17.94 -3.00
N GLU A 88 14.55 -18.07 -2.36
CA GLU A 88 14.15 -19.20 -1.53
C GLU A 88 13.45 -20.31 -2.34
N GLY A 89 13.40 -20.17 -3.68
CA GLY A 89 12.70 -21.10 -4.56
C GLY A 89 11.17 -21.00 -4.46
N LEU A 90 10.65 -19.91 -3.88
CA LEU A 90 9.23 -19.68 -3.67
C LEU A 90 8.70 -18.62 -4.66
N PRO A 91 7.73 -18.95 -5.52
CA PRO A 91 7.04 -18.04 -6.42
C PRO A 91 6.00 -17.23 -5.64
N VAL A 92 6.47 -16.25 -4.87
CA VAL A 92 5.63 -15.41 -4.01
C VAL A 92 5.70 -13.97 -4.50
N SER A 93 4.58 -13.42 -4.93
CA SER A 93 4.50 -11.98 -5.18
C SER A 93 3.95 -11.30 -3.92
N GLU A 94 4.51 -10.15 -3.57
CA GLU A 94 4.14 -9.43 -2.35
C GLU A 94 3.88 -7.95 -2.61
N VAL A 95 2.99 -7.38 -1.80
CA VAL A 95 2.89 -5.95 -1.59
C VAL A 95 3.19 -5.68 -0.13
N LYS A 96 4.36 -5.07 0.13
CA LYS A 96 4.68 -4.52 1.44
C LYS A 96 3.97 -3.19 1.61
N PHE A 97 3.35 -3.00 2.78
CA PHE A 97 2.77 -1.72 3.20
C PHE A 97 3.77 -0.86 3.97
N SER A 98 4.96 -1.39 4.25
CA SER A 98 6.08 -0.62 4.78
C SER A 98 7.40 -1.36 4.60
N PHE A 99 8.48 -0.59 4.54
CA PHE A 99 9.84 -1.11 4.54
C PHE A 99 10.49 -0.88 5.90
N VAL A 100 11.35 -1.82 6.27
CA VAL A 100 12.04 -1.82 7.55
C VAL A 100 13.53 -1.71 7.30
N ASN A 101 14.18 -0.79 8.01
CA ASN A 101 15.63 -0.67 8.04
C ASN A 101 16.14 -0.79 9.47
N VAL A 102 17.30 -1.41 9.63
CA VAL A 102 18.14 -1.30 10.83
C VAL A 102 19.29 -0.35 10.48
N THR A 103 19.28 0.85 11.05
CA THR A 103 20.38 1.81 10.88
C THR A 103 21.70 1.24 11.42
N ASN A 104 22.84 1.82 11.02
CA ASN A 104 24.16 1.45 11.55
C ASN A 104 24.27 1.54 13.09
N ALA A 105 23.40 2.32 13.74
CA ALA A 105 23.31 2.44 15.19
C ALA A 105 22.44 1.36 15.86
N GLY A 106 21.87 0.42 15.09
CA GLY A 106 20.95 -0.61 15.57
C GLY A 106 19.51 -0.12 15.74
N THR A 107 19.21 1.15 15.44
CA THR A 107 17.85 1.70 15.51
C THR A 107 17.01 1.22 14.34
N LEU A 108 15.82 0.70 14.64
CA LEU A 108 14.81 0.33 13.65
C LEU A 108 14.07 1.57 13.16
N VAL A 109 13.92 1.69 11.85
CA VAL A 109 13.16 2.77 11.19
C VAL A 109 12.20 2.13 10.18
N ARG A 110 10.96 2.65 10.15
CA ARG A 110 9.96 2.25 9.16
C ARG A 110 9.85 3.32 8.08
N TYR A 111 9.75 2.89 6.83
CA TYR A 111 9.52 3.75 5.68
C TYR A 111 8.21 3.36 5.00
N GLU A 112 7.39 4.36 4.66
CA GLU A 112 6.14 4.14 3.93
C GLU A 112 5.94 5.25 2.89
N THR A 113 5.44 4.89 1.71
CA THR A 113 4.89 5.89 0.79
C THR A 113 3.43 6.20 1.14
N VAL A 114 2.90 7.31 0.63
CA VAL A 114 1.49 7.67 0.80
C VAL A 114 0.59 6.54 0.30
N GLU A 115 0.89 5.95 -0.86
CA GLU A 115 0.15 4.83 -1.47
C GLU A 115 0.09 3.61 -0.54
N GLN A 116 1.23 3.26 0.07
CA GLN A 116 1.30 2.15 1.01
C GLN A 116 0.43 2.41 2.24
N GLN A 117 0.40 3.65 2.75
CA GLN A 117 -0.49 4.02 3.84
C GLN A 117 -1.97 3.83 3.45
N MET A 118 -2.37 4.21 2.24
CA MET A 118 -3.77 4.05 1.78
C MET A 118 -4.16 2.58 1.73
N ILE A 119 -3.30 1.76 1.13
CA ILE A 119 -3.57 0.33 0.97
C ILE A 119 -3.60 -0.33 2.34
N ARG A 120 -2.67 0.00 3.24
CA ARG A 120 -2.65 -0.53 4.61
C ARG A 120 -3.97 -0.31 5.34
N ARG A 121 -4.48 0.93 5.32
CA ARG A 121 -5.74 1.29 5.98
C ARG A 121 -6.93 0.50 5.40
N SER A 122 -6.98 0.38 4.08
CA SER A 122 -8.01 -0.39 3.39
C SER A 122 -7.93 -1.88 3.72
N PHE A 123 -6.72 -2.43 3.68
CA PHE A 123 -6.45 -3.84 3.90
C PHE A 123 -6.73 -4.24 5.35
N LEU A 124 -6.37 -3.41 6.33
CA LEU A 124 -6.70 -3.64 7.75
C LEU A 124 -8.21 -3.75 7.96
N THR A 125 -8.98 -2.82 7.38
CA THR A 125 -10.45 -2.83 7.47
C THR A 125 -11.03 -4.10 6.85
N PHE A 126 -10.48 -4.52 5.71
CA PHE A 126 -10.83 -5.78 5.04
C PHE A 126 -10.50 -7.01 5.90
N ASN A 127 -9.28 -7.08 6.45
CA ASN A 127 -8.80 -8.25 7.18
C ASN A 127 -9.50 -8.44 8.53
N MET A 128 -9.98 -7.37 9.16
CA MET A 128 -10.80 -7.44 10.37
C MET A 128 -12.20 -8.04 10.11
N ARG A 129 -12.66 -8.14 8.86
CA ARG A 129 -13.98 -8.68 8.50
C ARG A 129 -13.84 -10.08 7.89
N SER A 130 -14.12 -11.10 8.70
CA SER A 130 -13.84 -12.51 8.37
C SER A 130 -14.55 -13.05 7.12
N ALA A 131 -15.75 -12.54 6.78
CA ALA A 131 -16.54 -13.05 5.66
C ALA A 131 -16.01 -12.59 4.28
N ASN A 132 -15.67 -11.32 4.09
CA ASN A 132 -15.01 -10.82 2.87
C ASN A 132 -13.65 -11.49 2.63
N ALA A 133 -12.83 -11.63 3.67
CA ALA A 133 -11.54 -12.31 3.56
C ALA A 133 -11.71 -13.76 3.07
N LYS A 134 -12.77 -14.45 3.50
CA LYS A 134 -13.10 -15.80 3.02
C LYS A 134 -13.50 -15.80 1.55
N HIS A 135 -14.32 -14.86 1.09
CA HIS A 135 -14.71 -14.78 -0.34
C HIS A 135 -13.50 -14.54 -1.24
N VAL A 136 -12.60 -13.66 -0.84
CA VAL A 136 -11.33 -13.41 -1.57
C VAL A 136 -10.47 -14.67 -1.60
N LYS A 137 -10.29 -15.37 -0.46
CA LYS A 137 -9.53 -16.62 -0.42
C LYS A 137 -10.11 -17.70 -1.35
N ILE A 138 -11.44 -17.86 -1.36
CA ILE A 138 -12.12 -18.80 -2.26
C ILE A 138 -11.88 -18.41 -3.72
N LEU A 139 -11.98 -17.13 -4.05
CA LEU A 139 -11.73 -16.66 -5.40
C LEU A 139 -10.28 -16.91 -5.83
N LEU A 140 -9.30 -16.54 -5.00
CA LEU A 140 -7.88 -16.74 -5.32
C LEU A 140 -7.58 -18.22 -5.59
N ALA A 141 -8.19 -19.13 -4.82
CA ALA A 141 -8.02 -20.56 -5.01
C ALA A 141 -8.52 -21.05 -6.39
N LYS A 142 -9.53 -20.40 -7.00
CA LYS A 142 -9.95 -20.72 -8.39
C LYS A 142 -8.88 -20.40 -9.43
N TYR A 143 -7.95 -19.52 -9.09
CA TYR A 143 -6.83 -19.11 -9.94
C TYR A 143 -5.51 -19.78 -9.50
N ASP A 144 -5.58 -20.88 -8.75
CA ASP A 144 -4.42 -21.60 -8.17
C ASP A 144 -3.54 -20.74 -7.27
N MET A 145 -4.09 -19.66 -6.70
CA MET A 145 -3.40 -18.76 -5.78
C MET A 145 -3.95 -18.88 -4.35
N ALA A 146 -3.07 -18.80 -3.36
CA ALA A 146 -3.39 -18.59 -1.97
C ALA A 146 -2.86 -17.23 -1.50
N MET A 147 -3.51 -16.65 -0.50
CA MET A 147 -3.10 -15.38 0.12
C MET A 147 -2.57 -15.64 1.52
N ALA A 148 -1.40 -15.07 1.82
CA ALA A 148 -0.84 -15.00 3.17
C ALA A 148 -0.60 -13.53 3.57
N THR A 149 -0.88 -13.20 4.83
CA THR A 149 -0.75 -11.84 5.36
C THR A 149 0.56 -11.69 6.12
N MET A 150 1.29 -10.59 5.94
CA MET A 150 2.47 -10.26 6.71
C MET A 150 2.11 -9.32 7.88
N GLY A 151 1.23 -9.79 8.77
CA GLY A 151 0.58 -8.97 9.80
C GLY A 151 -0.28 -7.85 9.20
N ASP A 152 -0.10 -6.62 9.68
CA ASP A 152 -0.68 -5.37 9.12
C ASP A 152 0.26 -4.68 8.12
N CYS A 153 1.41 -5.30 7.80
CA CYS A 153 2.51 -4.69 7.06
C CYS A 153 2.62 -5.19 5.62
N GLY A 154 1.74 -6.08 5.17
CA GLY A 154 1.70 -6.49 3.79
C GLY A 154 0.84 -7.72 3.55
N CYS A 155 0.73 -8.06 2.27
CA CYS A 155 -0.03 -9.21 1.79
C CYS A 155 0.73 -9.80 0.60
N CYS A 156 0.70 -11.12 0.48
CA CYS A 156 1.36 -11.83 -0.61
C CYS A 156 0.44 -12.92 -1.18
N ILE A 157 0.69 -13.28 -2.44
CA ILE A 157 0.09 -14.43 -3.09
C ILE A 157 1.15 -15.43 -3.53
N VAL A 158 0.78 -16.70 -3.46
CA VAL A 158 1.64 -17.88 -3.69
C VAL A 158 0.78 -18.97 -4.33
N PRO A 159 1.32 -19.98 -5.04
CA PRO A 159 0.52 -21.12 -5.45
C PRO A 159 -0.14 -21.78 -4.24
N VAL A 160 -1.38 -22.25 -4.38
CA VAL A 160 -2.11 -22.91 -3.27
C VAL A 160 -1.29 -24.04 -2.65
N ALA A 161 -0.64 -24.85 -3.49
CA ALA A 161 0.17 -25.99 -3.06
C ALA A 161 1.44 -25.60 -2.26
N GLN A 162 1.84 -24.32 -2.24
CA GLN A 162 3.05 -23.84 -1.59
C GLN A 162 2.78 -22.91 -0.41
N LEU A 163 1.52 -22.73 -0.01
CA LEU A 163 1.16 -21.90 1.14
C LEU A 163 1.85 -22.37 2.42
N GLU A 164 1.79 -23.68 2.72
CA GLU A 164 2.43 -24.25 3.93
C GLU A 164 3.96 -24.08 3.91
N GLN A 165 4.56 -24.18 2.71
CA GLN A 165 6.00 -23.98 2.54
C GLN A 165 6.39 -22.52 2.78
N LEU A 166 5.57 -21.56 2.33
CA LEU A 166 5.76 -20.14 2.64
C LEU A 166 5.63 -19.88 4.14
N GLU A 167 4.59 -20.38 4.78
CA GLU A 167 4.33 -20.13 6.21
C GLU A 167 5.40 -20.73 7.13
N SER A 168 6.08 -21.79 6.68
CA SER A 168 7.22 -22.40 7.37
C SER A 168 8.58 -21.81 6.97
N ASN A 169 8.65 -20.97 5.92
CA ASN A 169 9.89 -20.35 5.46
C ASN A 169 10.44 -19.34 6.50
N ALA A 170 11.74 -19.40 6.74
CA ALA A 170 12.41 -18.57 7.75
C ALA A 170 12.28 -17.07 7.44
N LEU A 171 12.50 -16.66 6.18
CA LEU A 171 12.39 -15.26 5.77
C LEU A 171 10.98 -14.71 6.04
N TYR A 172 9.94 -15.46 5.67
CA TYR A 172 8.54 -15.06 5.91
C TYR A 172 8.23 -14.92 7.41
N ARG A 173 8.70 -15.87 8.22
CA ARG A 173 8.50 -15.85 9.68
C ARG A 173 9.26 -14.70 10.35
N ASP A 174 10.51 -14.48 9.96
CA ASP A 174 11.36 -13.44 10.55
C ASP A 174 10.84 -12.04 10.18
N GLN A 175 10.42 -11.83 8.93
CA GLN A 175 9.76 -10.60 8.53
C GLN A 175 8.49 -10.34 9.35
N ASN A 176 7.64 -11.35 9.56
CA ASN A 176 6.46 -11.23 10.40
C ASN A 176 6.78 -10.88 11.86
N ILE A 177 7.80 -11.50 12.45
CA ILE A 177 8.23 -11.23 13.82
C ILE A 177 8.74 -9.79 13.95
N ILE A 178 9.63 -9.36 13.05
CA ILE A 178 10.19 -8.01 13.06
C ILE A 178 9.06 -6.99 12.95
N ARG A 179 8.15 -7.17 11.99
CA ARG A 179 7.03 -6.26 11.72
C ARG A 179 6.07 -6.18 12.91
N SER A 180 5.71 -7.32 13.48
CA SER A 180 4.87 -7.36 14.69
C SER A 180 5.52 -6.62 15.86
N ARG A 181 6.84 -6.77 16.07
CA ARG A 181 7.56 -6.06 17.13
C ARG A 181 7.59 -4.55 16.89
N MET A 182 7.80 -4.12 15.65
CA MET A 182 7.81 -2.70 15.30
C MET A 182 6.48 -2.01 15.58
N ASN A 183 5.36 -2.68 15.27
CA ASN A 183 4.03 -2.15 15.59
C ASN A 183 3.82 -2.05 17.10
N ALA A 184 4.21 -3.08 17.85
CA ALA A 184 4.09 -3.09 19.31
C ALA A 184 4.94 -1.99 19.98
N GLN A 185 6.08 -1.65 19.38
CA GLN A 185 6.98 -0.59 19.87
C GLN A 185 6.65 0.81 19.32
N ALA A 186 5.60 0.94 18.49
CA ALA A 186 5.24 2.19 17.82
C ALA A 186 6.44 2.88 17.16
N ILE A 187 7.28 2.09 16.47
CA ILE A 187 8.49 2.59 15.80
C ILE A 187 8.13 3.74 14.85
N GLU A 188 8.95 4.79 14.85
CA GLU A 188 8.80 5.95 13.98
C GLU A 188 8.67 5.52 12.52
N THR A 189 7.64 6.04 11.86
CA THR A 189 7.39 5.84 10.43
C THR A 189 7.73 7.12 9.69
N LEU A 190 8.68 7.03 8.78
CA LEU A 190 9.08 8.09 7.88
C LEU A 190 8.32 7.95 6.57
N GLU A 191 7.59 9.00 6.20
CA GLU A 191 7.01 9.09 4.86
C GLU A 191 8.11 9.36 3.83
N VAL A 192 8.08 8.63 2.72
CA VAL A 192 9.05 8.74 1.62
C VAL A 192 8.35 8.69 0.27
N GLU A 193 8.97 9.27 -0.75
CA GLU A 193 8.47 9.16 -2.12
C GLU A 193 8.87 7.80 -2.75
N VAL A 194 8.09 7.31 -3.71
CA VAL A 194 8.38 6.05 -4.42
C VAL A 194 9.76 6.07 -5.08
N GLU A 195 10.19 7.24 -5.58
CA GLU A 195 11.50 7.49 -6.18
C GLU A 195 12.65 7.25 -5.18
N GLU A 196 12.45 7.63 -3.92
CA GLU A 196 13.45 7.58 -2.86
C GLU A 196 13.71 6.15 -2.37
N LEU A 197 12.76 5.22 -2.57
CA LEU A 197 12.87 3.82 -2.14
C LEU A 197 14.17 3.14 -2.60
N SER A 198 14.64 3.46 -3.80
CA SER A 198 15.88 2.88 -4.36
C SER A 198 17.15 3.27 -3.60
N THR A 199 17.09 4.34 -2.81
CA THR A 199 18.23 4.89 -2.05
C THR A 199 18.22 4.48 -0.58
N ILE A 200 17.14 3.83 -0.13
CA ILE A 200 16.98 3.39 1.24
C ILE A 200 17.61 2.00 1.37
N GLN A 201 18.58 1.85 2.28
CA GLN A 201 19.17 0.55 2.61
C GLN A 201 18.22 -0.27 3.52
N ALA A 202 17.01 -0.58 3.04
CA ALA A 202 16.00 -1.35 3.77
C ALA A 202 15.79 -2.74 3.12
N ASP A 203 14.81 -3.50 3.62
CA ASP A 203 14.34 -4.77 3.04
C ASP A 203 13.56 -4.60 1.72
N ILE A 204 14.15 -3.88 0.75
CA ILE A 204 13.55 -3.51 -0.52
C ILE A 204 14.16 -4.33 -1.66
N HIS A 205 13.31 -5.08 -2.37
CA HIS A 205 13.65 -5.75 -3.63
C HIS A 205 13.25 -4.86 -4.84
N GLU A 206 13.86 -5.08 -6.00
CA GLU A 206 13.49 -4.34 -7.23
C GLU A 206 12.00 -4.50 -7.60
N ASP A 207 11.43 -5.67 -7.28
CA ASP A 207 10.01 -5.97 -7.49
C ASP A 207 9.11 -5.19 -6.53
N ASP A 208 9.58 -4.85 -5.33
CA ASP A 208 8.85 -3.97 -4.41
C ASP A 208 8.73 -2.57 -5.01
N ILE A 209 9.82 -2.04 -5.58
CA ILE A 209 9.82 -0.72 -6.23
C ILE A 209 8.90 -0.74 -7.46
N ARG A 210 8.94 -1.82 -8.25
CA ARG A 210 8.02 -2.00 -9.39
C ARG A 210 6.56 -2.01 -8.94
N CYS A 211 6.25 -2.78 -7.90
CA CYS A 211 4.93 -2.84 -7.31
C CYS A 211 4.46 -1.45 -6.87
N MET A 212 5.30 -0.69 -6.17
CA MET A 212 4.96 0.65 -5.69
C MET A 212 4.71 1.64 -6.84
N LYS A 213 5.52 1.56 -7.91
CA LYS A 213 5.29 2.37 -9.12
C LYS A 213 3.96 2.02 -9.80
N GLN A 214 3.63 0.74 -9.91
CA GLN A 214 2.34 0.30 -10.48
C GLN A 214 1.17 0.80 -9.63
N LEU A 215 1.24 0.62 -8.31
CA LEU A 215 0.20 1.06 -7.38
C LEU A 215 0.00 2.57 -7.43
N ARG A 216 1.08 3.35 -7.41
CA ARG A 216 1.01 4.81 -7.57
C ARG A 216 0.29 5.20 -8.85
N ASN A 217 0.66 4.62 -9.98
CA ASN A 217 0.08 4.99 -11.26
C ASN A 217 -1.42 4.69 -11.31
N VAL A 218 -1.84 3.54 -10.75
CA VAL A 218 -3.25 3.17 -10.64
C VAL A 218 -3.99 4.12 -9.69
N ILE A 219 -3.44 4.38 -8.51
CA ILE A 219 -4.04 5.25 -7.50
C ILE A 219 -4.18 6.69 -8.00
N ALA A 220 -3.17 7.21 -8.68
CA ALA A 220 -3.23 8.53 -9.32
C ALA A 220 -4.34 8.59 -10.39
N SER A 221 -4.53 7.49 -11.14
CA SER A 221 -5.61 7.39 -12.12
C SER A 221 -7.00 7.31 -11.46
N PHE A 222 -7.12 6.65 -10.30
CA PHE A 222 -8.35 6.68 -9.50
C PHE A 222 -8.67 8.09 -9.01
N ALA A 223 -7.67 8.81 -8.50
CA ALA A 223 -7.85 10.20 -8.07
C ALA A 223 -8.44 11.07 -9.19
N SER A 224 -7.98 10.91 -10.43
CA SER A 224 -8.54 11.63 -11.58
C SER A 224 -9.99 11.24 -11.89
N ILE A 225 -10.35 9.96 -11.74
CA ILE A 225 -11.73 9.47 -11.94
C ILE A 225 -12.66 10.02 -10.85
N ASP A 226 -12.22 10.00 -9.59
CA ASP A 226 -12.98 10.51 -8.46
C ASP A 226 -13.29 12.00 -8.63
N GLU A 227 -12.31 12.79 -9.10
CA GLU A 227 -12.46 14.20 -9.44
C GLU A 227 -13.46 14.41 -10.59
N GLN A 228 -13.38 13.62 -11.67
CA GLN A 228 -14.28 13.73 -12.83
C GLN A 228 -15.72 13.35 -12.51
N ASN A 229 -15.93 12.39 -11.62
CA ASN A 229 -17.26 11.94 -11.20
C ASN A 229 -17.93 12.90 -10.22
N GLY A 230 -17.29 14.03 -9.88
CA GLY A 230 -17.85 14.99 -8.94
C GLY A 230 -18.05 14.40 -7.56
N ILE A 231 -17.23 13.40 -7.18
CA ILE A 231 -17.23 12.88 -5.81
C ILE A 231 -16.61 13.97 -4.95
N GLU A 232 -17.47 14.88 -4.46
CA GLU A 232 -17.06 15.95 -3.58
C GLU A 232 -16.59 15.36 -2.25
N LEU A 233 -15.61 16.04 -1.67
CA LEU A 233 -15.16 15.77 -0.30
C LEU A 233 -16.36 15.75 0.64
N PRO A 234 -16.43 14.78 1.58
CA PRO A 234 -17.37 14.85 2.69
C PRO A 234 -17.30 16.24 3.34
N GLU A 235 -18.44 16.80 3.73
CA GLU A 235 -18.54 18.16 4.29
C GLU A 235 -17.58 18.35 5.49
N SER A 236 -17.50 17.36 6.38
CA SER A 236 -16.56 17.31 7.50
C SER A 236 -15.08 17.46 7.10
N GLN A 237 -14.75 17.07 5.88
CA GLN A 237 -13.39 17.15 5.35
C GLN A 237 -13.09 18.50 4.69
N ARG A 238 -14.07 19.12 4.04
CA ARG A 238 -13.98 20.54 3.61
C ARG A 238 -13.79 21.45 4.81
N GLU A 239 -14.51 21.20 5.89
CA GLU A 239 -14.37 21.93 7.15
C GLU A 239 -12.97 21.77 7.75
N PHE A 240 -12.43 20.56 7.75
CA PHE A 240 -11.07 20.29 8.22
C PHE A 240 -10.00 20.98 7.35
N GLU A 241 -10.08 20.89 6.02
CA GLU A 241 -9.14 21.58 5.13
C GLU A 241 -9.16 23.10 5.34
N ASN A 242 -10.35 23.67 5.50
CA ASN A 242 -10.51 25.08 5.83
C ASN A 242 -9.88 25.41 7.20
N ALA A 243 -10.08 24.56 8.21
CA ALA A 243 -9.46 24.73 9.52
C ALA A 243 -7.91 24.68 9.45
N VAL A 244 -7.34 23.71 8.72
CA VAL A 244 -5.89 23.59 8.51
C VAL A 244 -5.33 24.78 7.75
N LYS A 245 -6.02 25.26 6.70
CA LYS A 245 -5.63 26.45 5.94
C LYS A 245 -5.65 27.71 6.80
N ASN A 246 -6.66 27.85 7.66
CA ASN A 246 -6.77 28.96 8.61
C ASN A 246 -5.66 28.90 9.67
N LEU A 247 -5.35 27.71 10.19
CA LEU A 247 -4.22 27.50 11.12
C LEU A 247 -2.88 27.86 10.47
N LYS A 248 -2.59 27.33 9.27
CA LYS A 248 -1.35 27.67 8.54
C LYS A 248 -1.22 29.18 8.35
N LYS A 249 -2.31 29.87 8.00
CA LYS A 249 -2.34 31.34 7.85
C LYS A 249 -2.11 32.10 9.16
N ALA A 250 -2.60 31.56 10.28
CA ALA A 250 -2.39 32.15 11.60
C ALA A 250 -0.94 32.05 12.07
N TYR A 251 -0.28 30.91 11.80
CA TYR A 251 1.09 30.64 12.23
C TYR A 251 2.17 31.04 11.21
N SER A 252 1.81 31.46 10.01
CA SER A 252 2.74 31.99 9.00
C SER A 252 2.99 33.50 9.11
N LYS A 253 2.36 34.19 10.07
CA LYS A 253 2.69 35.59 10.35
C LYS A 253 4.01 35.64 11.17
N PRO A 254 5.02 36.41 10.75
CA PRO A 254 6.19 36.62 11.58
C PRO A 254 5.76 37.30 12.89
N ILE A 255 6.33 36.84 14.00
CA ILE A 255 6.27 37.51 15.30
C ILE A 255 7.02 38.83 15.21
#